data_AF-A0A0B4GE43-F1
#
_entry.id   AF-A0A0B4GE43-F1
#
_cell.length_a   1.000
_cell.length_b   1.000
_cell.length_c   1.000
_cell.angle_alpha   90.00
_cell.angle_beta   90.00
_cell.angle_gamma   90.00
#
_symmetry.space_group_name_H-M   'P 1'
#
loop_
_entity.id
_entity.type
_entity.pdbx_description
1 polymer ?
#
loop_
_entity_poly.entity_id
_entity_poly.type
_entity_poly.pdbx_seq_one_letter_code
_entity_poly.pdbx_strand_id
1 'polypeptide(L)'
;MAPTPHTNVLVRGITKLLCAYAAPLLDSRIEESGQPFTAPNIILPHDSSKWWGWTHYGVFITDLPEPYRYLNTMTFIGAPGVLCFDNDYLSAPDARNTATVLSSTAYGDTHHYEAYDAASTCEFAADGSRLAWGNDLVITSNYPNFTVAGRYRHMQVKLQISATKQVSWFVRSPVYDHLSLLATYTGTITDDRGTTDIAGMCTVEYARSMTPQALSRHPIPPQLKIPVHFFTYQILHLDKRTQLLLTDVRADGVTLCKLAHVRNLDGEALVHQDVAFEVLSYRKQHVTDPRGRSMRAPERMKWTVRDEDQEIIRFVASVDSPLRYGHGQGYVASYQFTGKWRNKDVSGIGYLEWIDLE
;
A
#
# COMPACT_ATOMS: atom_id res chain seq x y z
N MET A 1 18.25 -21.69 -7.12
CA MET A 1 17.40 -21.04 -6.12
C MET A 1 18.32 -20.41 -5.08
N ALA A 2 18.34 -19.08 -4.97
CA ALA A 2 18.92 -18.46 -3.78
C ALA A 2 18.04 -18.86 -2.58
N PRO A 3 18.62 -19.19 -1.41
CA PRO A 3 17.83 -19.50 -0.23
C PRO A 3 16.91 -18.32 0.11
N THR A 4 15.65 -18.60 0.43
CA THR A 4 14.71 -17.59 0.91
C THR A 4 15.33 -16.92 2.14
N PRO A 5 15.43 -15.58 2.18
CA PRO A 5 15.99 -14.91 3.35
C PRO A 5 15.11 -15.25 4.57
N HIS A 6 15.74 -15.78 5.62
CA HIS A 6 15.04 -16.24 6.81
C HIS A 6 15.34 -15.34 8.01
N THR A 7 14.29 -14.94 8.72
CA THR A 7 14.39 -14.28 10.03
C THR A 7 14.82 -15.29 11.10
N ASN A 8 15.63 -14.88 12.09
CA ASN A 8 16.07 -15.78 13.17
C ASN A 8 14.91 -16.16 14.10
N VAL A 9 14.87 -17.42 14.55
CA VAL A 9 13.90 -18.00 15.50
C VAL A 9 13.56 -17.10 16.69
N LEU A 10 14.53 -16.39 17.28
CA LEU A 10 14.27 -15.50 18.41
C LEU A 10 13.37 -14.32 18.01
N VAL A 11 13.68 -13.65 16.91
CA VAL A 11 12.89 -12.52 16.38
C VAL A 11 11.48 -13.00 16.03
N ARG A 12 11.38 -14.15 15.38
CA ARG A 12 10.10 -14.82 15.07
C ARG A 12 9.26 -15.06 16.33
N GLY A 13 9.89 -15.60 17.38
CA GLY A 13 9.24 -15.84 18.68
C GLY A 13 8.74 -14.55 19.33
N ILE A 14 9.56 -13.50 19.34
CA ILE A 14 9.18 -12.18 19.88
C ILE A 14 8.02 -11.58 19.08
N THR A 15 8.06 -11.63 17.75
CA THR A 15 6.98 -11.13 16.89
C THR A 15 5.67 -11.83 17.22
N LYS A 16 5.67 -13.17 17.34
CA LYS A 16 4.46 -13.92 17.72
C LYS A 16 3.91 -13.51 19.08
N LEU A 17 4.78 -13.33 20.08
CA LEU A 17 4.37 -12.88 21.42
C LEU A 17 3.78 -11.45 21.38
N LEU A 18 4.45 -10.51 20.70
CA LEU A 18 3.97 -9.13 20.59
C LEU A 18 2.61 -9.08 19.88
N CYS A 19 2.44 -9.82 18.78
CA CYS A 19 1.20 -9.84 18.03
C CYS A 19 0.05 -10.52 18.81
N ALA A 20 0.33 -11.56 19.59
CA ALA A 20 -0.68 -12.25 20.38
C ALA A 20 -1.12 -11.48 21.63
N TYR A 21 -0.20 -10.76 22.29
CA TYR A 21 -0.44 -10.20 23.62
C TYR A 21 -0.37 -8.68 23.71
N ALA A 22 0.53 -8.03 22.96
CA ALA A 22 0.74 -6.58 23.07
C ALA A 22 -0.08 -5.79 22.04
N ALA A 23 -0.10 -6.24 20.78
CA ALA A 23 -0.79 -5.55 19.70
C ALA A 23 -2.30 -5.38 19.97
N PRO A 24 -3.05 -6.39 20.45
CA PRO A 24 -4.49 -6.23 20.70
C PRO A 24 -4.82 -5.21 21.80
N LEU A 25 -3.86 -4.89 22.68
CA LEU A 25 -4.04 -3.93 23.76
C LEU A 25 -3.66 -2.50 23.36
N LEU A 26 -2.88 -2.34 22.30
CA LEU A 26 -2.29 -1.06 21.88
C LEU A 26 -2.80 -0.58 20.52
N ASP A 27 -3.43 -1.46 19.74
CA ASP A 27 -3.94 -1.15 18.41
C ASP A 27 -5.42 -0.77 18.48
N SER A 28 -5.73 0.51 18.32
CA SER A 28 -7.10 1.04 18.34
C SER A 28 -7.72 1.16 16.94
N ARG A 29 -7.14 0.52 15.93
CA ARG A 29 -7.55 0.69 14.51
C ARG A 29 -9.03 0.49 14.22
N ILE A 30 -9.69 -0.47 14.88
CA ILE A 30 -11.10 -0.79 14.62
C ILE A 30 -11.99 0.35 15.09
N GLU A 31 -11.79 0.80 16.33
CA GLU A 31 -12.54 1.90 16.93
C GLU A 31 -12.30 3.22 16.17
N GLU A 32 -11.05 3.52 15.87
CA GLU A 32 -10.64 4.77 15.23
C GLU A 32 -11.04 4.86 13.74
N SER A 33 -11.21 3.73 13.05
CA SER A 33 -11.66 3.73 11.65
C SER A 33 -13.14 4.12 11.49
N GLY A 34 -13.94 3.99 12.55
CA GLY A 34 -15.33 4.46 12.56
C GLY A 34 -15.47 5.96 12.83
N GLN A 35 -14.37 6.65 13.14
CA GLN A 35 -14.39 8.05 13.55
C GLN A 35 -13.89 8.98 12.44
N PRO A 36 -14.33 10.26 12.43
CA PRO A 36 -13.76 11.27 11.55
C PRO A 36 -12.25 11.46 11.82
N PHE A 37 -11.47 11.60 10.77
CA PHE A 37 -10.06 11.94 10.86
C PHE A 37 -9.86 13.35 11.43
N THR A 38 -9.07 13.42 12.52
CA THR A 38 -8.83 14.65 13.28
C THR A 38 -7.34 14.93 13.52
N ALA A 39 -6.43 14.13 12.95
CA ALA A 39 -5.00 14.19 13.26
C ALA A 39 -4.13 14.52 12.03
N PRO A 40 -4.41 15.57 11.22
CA PRO A 40 -3.60 15.87 10.03
C PRO A 40 -2.14 16.22 10.36
N ASN A 41 -1.87 16.66 11.59
CA ASN A 41 -0.53 17.00 12.08
C ASN A 41 0.43 15.80 12.18
N ILE A 42 -0.06 14.56 12.04
CA ILE A 42 0.83 13.39 12.03
C ILE A 42 1.48 13.15 10.67
N ILE A 43 0.93 13.72 9.60
CA ILE A 43 1.33 13.51 8.20
C ILE A 43 2.63 14.28 7.93
N LEU A 44 3.75 13.75 8.42
CA LEU A 44 5.08 14.37 8.35
C LEU A 44 6.11 13.39 7.77
N PRO A 45 7.15 13.88 7.07
CA PRO A 45 8.10 13.01 6.37
C PRO A 45 8.99 12.20 7.31
N HIS A 46 9.33 12.75 8.48
CA HIS A 46 10.25 12.17 9.47
C HIS A 46 11.61 11.74 8.89
N ASP A 47 12.05 12.35 7.80
CA ASP A 47 13.30 12.08 7.09
C ASP A 47 14.55 12.30 7.97
N SER A 48 14.46 13.18 8.95
CA SER A 48 15.51 13.46 9.94
C SER A 48 15.24 12.84 11.33
N SER A 49 14.19 12.03 11.47
CA SER A 49 13.81 11.42 12.73
C SER A 49 14.79 10.32 13.14
N LYS A 50 15.04 10.22 14.45
CA LYS A 50 15.77 9.09 15.06
C LYS A 50 14.85 8.03 15.67
N TRP A 51 13.54 8.28 15.66
CA TRP A 51 12.53 7.43 16.27
C TRP A 51 11.66 6.74 15.23
N TRP A 52 11.19 7.52 14.25
CA TRP A 52 10.42 7.03 13.11
C TRP A 52 11.40 6.56 12.06
N GLY A 53 11.50 5.24 11.87
CA GLY A 53 12.47 4.62 10.98
C GLY A 53 12.06 4.69 9.51
N TRP A 54 10.76 4.81 9.24
CA TRP A 54 10.26 5.07 7.90
C TRP A 54 8.90 5.77 7.90
N THR A 55 8.58 6.41 6.78
CA THR A 55 7.25 6.91 6.44
C THR A 55 6.83 6.50 5.03
N HIS A 56 5.53 6.41 4.80
CA HIS A 56 4.92 6.13 3.50
C HIS A 56 3.94 7.23 3.15
N TYR A 57 3.98 7.66 1.90
CA TYR A 57 2.94 8.45 1.27
C TYR A 57 2.39 7.67 0.08
N GLY A 58 1.08 7.52 0.04
CA GLY A 58 0.38 6.74 -0.97
C GLY A 58 -0.73 7.54 -1.64
N VAL A 59 -0.84 7.43 -2.96
CA VAL A 59 -2.09 7.75 -3.67
C VAL A 59 -2.44 6.59 -4.57
N PHE A 60 -3.65 6.07 -4.41
CA PHE A 60 -4.12 4.91 -5.16
C PHE A 60 -5.46 5.21 -5.82
N ILE A 61 -5.52 4.92 -7.11
CA ILE A 61 -6.70 5.08 -7.95
C ILE A 61 -6.93 3.75 -8.66
N THR A 62 -8.17 3.27 -8.61
CA THR A 62 -8.66 2.14 -9.40
C THR A 62 -9.75 2.61 -10.35
N ASP A 63 -10.20 1.73 -11.23
CA ASP A 63 -11.31 1.98 -12.17
C ASP A 63 -11.02 3.16 -13.12
N LEU A 64 -9.74 3.33 -13.50
CA LEU A 64 -9.36 4.28 -14.55
C LEU A 64 -9.82 3.76 -15.92
N PRO A 65 -10.10 4.65 -16.88
CA PRO A 65 -10.41 4.25 -18.23
C PRO A 65 -9.27 3.41 -18.83
N GLU A 66 -9.64 2.52 -19.75
CA GLU A 66 -8.68 1.77 -20.53
C GLU A 66 -7.71 2.75 -21.25
N PRO A 67 -6.42 2.42 -21.32
CA PRO A 67 -5.78 1.17 -20.88
C PRO A 67 -5.18 1.25 -19.46
N TYR A 68 -5.40 2.34 -18.72
CA TYR A 68 -4.68 2.58 -17.48
C TYR A 68 -5.15 1.66 -16.35
N ARG A 69 -6.47 1.50 -16.21
CA ARG A 69 -7.18 0.65 -15.21
C ARG A 69 -6.94 0.98 -13.73
N TYR A 70 -5.72 1.38 -13.36
CA TYR A 70 -5.32 1.88 -12.07
C TYR A 70 -4.17 2.88 -12.24
N LEU A 71 -3.94 3.68 -11.20
CA LEU A 71 -2.73 4.46 -11.02
C LEU A 71 -2.32 4.37 -9.55
N ASN A 72 -1.06 4.05 -9.29
CA ASN A 72 -0.49 4.17 -7.95
C ASN A 72 0.64 5.20 -7.92
N THR A 73 0.81 5.81 -6.75
CA THR A 73 2.01 6.53 -6.33
C THR A 73 2.28 6.05 -4.92
N MET A 74 3.29 5.20 -4.76
CA MET A 74 3.69 4.65 -3.49
C MET A 74 5.11 5.08 -3.19
N THR A 75 5.32 5.66 -2.02
CA THR A 75 6.65 6.07 -1.60
C THR A 75 7.05 5.47 -0.26
N PHE A 76 8.35 5.31 -0.06
CA PHE A 76 8.93 5.17 1.27
C PHE A 76 9.97 6.27 1.47
N ILE A 77 10.06 6.79 2.70
CA ILE A 77 11.19 7.59 3.19
C ILE A 77 11.76 6.81 4.36
N GLY A 78 13.01 6.37 4.26
CA GLY A 78 13.63 5.41 5.17
C GLY A 78 13.36 3.96 4.77
N ALA A 79 14.31 3.07 5.06
CA ALA A 79 14.15 1.63 4.84
C ALA A 79 13.20 1.02 5.90
N PRO A 80 12.16 0.27 5.48
CA PRO A 80 11.17 -0.28 6.40
C PRO A 80 11.73 -1.15 7.53
N GLY A 81 12.75 -1.98 7.28
CA GLY A 81 13.20 -2.99 8.25
C GLY A 81 12.26 -4.20 8.34
N VAL A 82 11.44 -4.40 7.30
CA VAL A 82 10.45 -5.47 7.18
C VAL A 82 10.84 -6.34 6.00
N LEU A 83 10.87 -7.66 6.23
CA LEU A 83 11.43 -8.62 5.27
C LEU A 83 10.83 -8.47 3.86
N CYS A 84 9.51 -8.46 3.74
CA CYS A 84 8.82 -8.36 2.45
C CYS A 84 8.93 -6.99 1.77
N PHE A 85 9.20 -5.92 2.51
CA PHE A 85 9.23 -4.56 1.97
C PHE A 85 10.63 -4.04 1.64
N ASP A 86 11.66 -4.58 2.30
CA ASP A 86 13.02 -4.11 2.08
C ASP A 86 13.64 -4.70 0.80
N ASN A 87 14.22 -3.80 0.00
CA ASN A 87 15.12 -4.12 -1.10
C ASN A 87 16.51 -3.54 -0.81
N ASP A 88 17.31 -4.23 0.01
CA ASP A 88 18.59 -3.71 0.51
C ASP A 88 19.58 -3.31 -0.60
N TYR A 89 19.44 -3.89 -1.80
CA TYR A 89 20.26 -3.53 -2.95
C TYR A 89 20.01 -2.11 -3.49
N LEU A 90 18.90 -1.49 -3.08
CA LEU A 90 18.53 -0.10 -3.40
C LEU A 90 18.95 0.89 -2.31
N SER A 91 19.58 0.42 -1.24
CA SER A 91 19.93 1.26 -0.09
C SER A 91 20.81 2.45 -0.52
N ALA A 92 20.45 3.63 -0.04
CA ALA A 92 21.36 4.78 -0.04
C ALA A 92 22.61 4.47 0.83
N PRO A 93 23.70 5.26 0.73
CA PRO A 93 24.90 5.08 1.56
C PRO A 93 24.60 5.05 3.07
N ASP A 94 23.58 5.82 3.48
CA ASP A 94 22.90 5.67 4.77
C ASP A 94 21.51 5.09 4.53
N ALA A 95 21.27 3.86 4.95
CA ALA A 95 20.02 3.15 4.70
C ALA A 95 18.78 3.89 5.24
N ARG A 96 18.96 4.73 6.26
CA ARG A 96 17.91 5.57 6.85
C ARG A 96 17.45 6.69 5.90
N ASN A 97 18.29 7.06 4.94
CA ASN A 97 17.97 8.05 3.92
C ASN A 97 17.45 7.40 2.63
N THR A 98 17.32 6.06 2.58
CA THR A 98 16.78 5.41 1.38
C THR A 98 15.35 5.85 1.19
N ALA A 99 15.04 6.46 0.05
CA ALA A 99 13.69 6.78 -0.34
C ALA A 99 13.36 6.08 -1.65
N THR A 100 12.13 5.63 -1.83
CA THR A 100 11.73 4.93 -3.07
C THR A 100 10.42 5.48 -3.59
N VAL A 101 10.25 5.45 -4.91
CA VAL A 101 8.97 5.75 -5.58
C VAL A 101 8.62 4.60 -6.50
N LEU A 102 7.43 4.03 -6.31
CA LEU A 102 6.74 3.18 -7.27
C LEU A 102 5.56 3.96 -7.85
N SER A 103 5.51 4.12 -9.16
CA SER A 103 4.32 4.62 -9.84
C SER A 103 4.11 3.91 -11.17
N SER A 104 2.87 3.48 -11.39
CA SER A 104 2.53 2.60 -12.49
C SER A 104 1.05 2.63 -12.84
N THR A 105 0.74 2.14 -14.04
CA THR A 105 -0.61 1.79 -14.50
C THR A 105 -0.58 0.40 -15.15
N ALA A 106 -1.74 -0.10 -15.57
CA ALA A 106 -1.83 -1.33 -16.36
C ALA A 106 -1.32 -1.15 -17.81
N TYR A 107 -1.15 0.10 -18.28
CA TYR A 107 -0.76 0.39 -19.65
C TYR A 107 0.75 0.22 -19.89
N GLY A 108 1.10 -0.27 -21.08
CA GLY A 108 2.49 -0.41 -21.56
C GLY A 108 3.28 -1.53 -20.90
N ASP A 109 4.59 -1.55 -21.14
CA ASP A 109 5.52 -2.53 -20.53
C ASP A 109 6.38 -1.90 -19.42
N THR A 110 6.35 -0.58 -19.30
CA THR A 110 7.19 0.19 -18.39
C THR A 110 6.41 0.74 -17.22
N HIS A 111 7.11 0.89 -16.09
CA HIS A 111 6.64 1.61 -14.91
C HIS A 111 7.82 2.31 -14.24
N HIS A 112 7.53 3.17 -13.25
CA HIS A 112 8.56 3.84 -12.47
C HIS A 112 8.78 3.08 -11.18
N TYR A 113 9.99 2.57 -10.97
CA TYR A 113 10.43 2.08 -9.66
C TYR A 113 11.88 2.44 -9.45
N GLU A 114 12.11 3.50 -8.67
CA GLU A 114 13.44 4.07 -8.47
C GLU A 114 13.70 4.36 -7.00
N ALA A 115 14.98 4.37 -6.66
CA ALA A 115 15.48 4.74 -5.34
C ALA A 115 16.21 6.08 -5.39
N TYR A 116 16.10 6.82 -4.30
CA TYR A 116 16.60 8.15 -4.09
C TYR A 116 17.33 8.17 -2.74
N ASP A 117 18.25 9.12 -2.58
CA ASP A 117 18.83 9.46 -1.29
C ASP A 117 18.14 10.71 -0.76
N ALA A 118 17.38 10.54 0.31
CA ALA A 118 16.63 11.60 0.98
C ALA A 118 17.50 12.81 1.37
N ALA A 119 18.79 12.59 1.63
CA ALA A 119 19.70 13.66 2.05
C ALA A 119 20.29 14.48 0.90
N SER A 120 20.24 13.99 -0.34
CA SER A 120 20.94 14.64 -1.46
C SER A 120 20.09 14.83 -2.72
N THR A 121 19.03 14.04 -2.89
CA THR A 121 18.20 14.04 -4.11
C THR A 121 16.72 14.32 -3.84
N CYS A 122 16.33 14.45 -2.57
CA CYS A 122 14.96 14.76 -2.19
C CYS A 122 14.86 16.11 -1.48
N GLU A 123 13.66 16.68 -1.49
CA GLU A 123 13.33 17.87 -0.71
C GLU A 123 12.05 17.61 0.08
N PHE A 124 12.16 17.49 1.39
CA PHE A 124 11.02 17.26 2.28
C PHE A 124 10.86 18.45 3.22
N ALA A 125 9.74 19.17 3.10
CA ALA A 125 9.39 20.21 4.05
C ALA A 125 9.08 19.56 5.40
N ALA A 126 9.67 20.09 6.48
CA ALA A 126 9.53 19.51 7.83
C ALA A 126 8.08 19.45 8.33
N ASP A 127 7.23 20.35 7.85
CA ASP A 127 5.79 20.40 8.13
C ASP A 127 4.95 19.47 7.23
N GLY A 128 5.59 18.73 6.31
CA GLY A 128 4.94 17.84 5.36
C GLY A 128 4.24 18.55 4.19
N SER A 129 4.31 19.88 4.09
CA SER A 129 3.55 20.66 3.10
C SER A 129 3.98 20.41 1.65
N ARG A 130 5.25 20.05 1.44
CA ARG A 130 5.81 19.70 0.14
C ARG A 130 6.84 18.58 0.29
N LEU A 131 6.72 17.56 -0.57
CA LEU A 131 7.58 16.40 -0.62
C LEU A 131 8.01 16.16 -2.06
N ALA A 132 9.31 16.15 -2.34
CA ALA A 132 9.83 15.94 -3.69
C ALA A 132 10.88 14.83 -3.71
N TRP A 133 10.74 13.89 -4.65
CA TRP A 133 11.72 12.84 -4.96
C TRP A 133 12.37 13.15 -6.30
N GLY A 134 13.57 13.73 -6.24
CA GLY A 134 14.26 14.23 -7.42
C GLY A 134 13.38 15.16 -8.25
N ASN A 135 13.41 14.95 -9.57
CA ASN A 135 12.55 15.66 -10.53
C ASN A 135 11.31 14.85 -10.94
N ASP A 136 11.13 13.66 -10.36
CA ASP A 136 10.16 12.67 -10.84
C ASP A 136 8.82 12.78 -10.14
N LEU A 137 8.80 13.13 -8.85
CA LEU A 137 7.56 13.20 -8.08
C LEU A 137 7.57 14.38 -7.12
N VAL A 138 6.48 15.14 -7.13
CA VAL A 138 6.15 16.13 -6.10
C VAL A 138 4.77 15.84 -5.54
N ILE A 139 4.66 15.77 -4.22
CA ILE A 139 3.40 15.74 -3.48
C ILE A 139 3.32 17.03 -2.64
N THR A 140 2.23 17.77 -2.75
CA THR A 140 1.94 18.86 -1.81
C THR A 140 0.76 18.47 -0.93
N SER A 141 0.87 18.74 0.36
CA SER A 141 -0.13 18.39 1.37
C SER A 141 -0.59 19.65 2.11
N ASN A 142 -1.89 19.91 2.08
CA ASN A 142 -2.54 20.90 2.93
C ASN A 142 -3.94 20.38 3.25
N TYR A 143 -3.99 19.35 4.11
CA TYR A 143 -5.21 18.61 4.42
C TYR A 143 -6.42 19.56 4.61
N PRO A 144 -7.53 19.32 3.91
CA PRO A 144 -7.85 18.11 3.15
C PRO A 144 -7.34 18.08 1.69
N ASN A 145 -6.64 19.11 1.22
CA ASN A 145 -6.26 19.24 -0.18
C ASN A 145 -4.84 18.71 -0.43
N PHE A 146 -4.69 17.92 -1.49
CA PHE A 146 -3.39 17.40 -1.92
C PHE A 146 -3.21 17.62 -3.42
N THR A 147 -1.96 17.77 -3.85
CA THR A 147 -1.62 17.65 -5.26
C THR A 147 -0.52 16.62 -5.45
N VAL A 148 -0.59 15.89 -6.56
CA VAL A 148 0.44 14.92 -6.96
C VAL A 148 0.85 15.26 -8.39
N ALA A 149 2.14 15.49 -8.59
CA ALA A 149 2.72 15.73 -9.90
C ALA A 149 3.85 14.72 -10.15
N GLY A 150 3.59 13.72 -10.98
CA GLY A 150 4.55 12.72 -11.42
C GLY A 150 5.07 13.03 -12.83
N ARG A 151 6.37 12.85 -13.07
CA ARG A 151 7.04 13.00 -14.36
C ARG A 151 7.99 11.83 -14.55
N TYR A 152 7.46 10.73 -15.05
CA TYR A 152 8.21 9.52 -15.29
C TYR A 152 8.56 9.41 -16.77
N ARG A 153 9.54 8.57 -17.09
CA ARG A 153 10.00 8.35 -18.47
C ARG A 153 8.87 8.01 -19.46
N HIS A 154 7.83 7.32 -19.00
CA HIS A 154 6.75 6.78 -19.82
C HIS A 154 5.40 7.51 -19.64
N MET A 155 5.30 8.39 -18.64
CA MET A 155 4.02 8.96 -18.22
C MET A 155 4.24 10.22 -17.37
N GLN A 156 3.40 11.23 -17.54
CA GLN A 156 3.21 12.31 -16.58
C GLN A 156 1.83 12.22 -15.95
N VAL A 157 1.75 12.59 -14.67
CA VAL A 157 0.51 12.58 -13.89
C VAL A 157 0.37 13.93 -13.21
N LYS A 158 -0.82 14.50 -13.21
CA LYS A 158 -1.18 15.66 -12.37
C LYS A 158 -2.52 15.41 -11.73
N LEU A 159 -2.58 15.39 -10.41
CA LEU A 159 -3.81 15.18 -9.64
C LEU A 159 -4.05 16.35 -8.69
N GLN A 160 -5.30 16.77 -8.59
CA GLN A 160 -5.85 17.55 -7.48
C GLN A 160 -6.77 16.64 -6.68
N ILE A 161 -6.53 16.52 -5.39
CA ILE A 161 -7.20 15.57 -4.51
C ILE A 161 -7.80 16.32 -3.33
N SER A 162 -9.04 15.96 -2.98
CA SER A 162 -9.72 16.42 -1.77
C SER A 162 -10.07 15.21 -0.93
N ALA A 163 -9.39 15.06 0.21
CA ALA A 163 -9.65 14.02 1.18
C ALA A 163 -10.90 14.33 2.00
N THR A 164 -11.70 13.30 2.26
CA THR A 164 -12.78 13.40 3.23
C THR A 164 -12.25 13.19 4.64
N LYS A 165 -13.15 13.24 5.63
CA LYS A 165 -12.82 12.86 7.01
C LYS A 165 -12.92 11.34 7.24
N GLN A 166 -13.32 10.54 6.26
CA GLN A 166 -13.43 9.09 6.46
C GLN A 166 -12.04 8.46 6.39
N VAL A 167 -11.56 7.95 7.53
CA VAL A 167 -10.28 7.27 7.66
C VAL A 167 -10.48 5.77 7.85
N SER A 168 -9.57 4.99 7.29
CA SER A 168 -9.40 3.58 7.60
C SER A 168 -8.00 3.39 8.15
N TRP A 169 -7.91 2.95 9.39
CA TRP A 169 -6.66 2.62 10.05
C TRP A 169 -6.35 1.14 9.82
N PHE A 170 -5.25 0.85 9.16
CA PHE A 170 -4.73 -0.52 9.08
C PHE A 170 -4.00 -0.90 10.37
N VAL A 171 -3.35 0.08 11.01
CA VAL A 171 -2.75 0.01 12.34
C VAL A 171 -2.85 1.39 12.99
N ARG A 172 -3.22 1.44 14.27
CA ARG A 172 -3.21 2.67 15.06
C ARG A 172 -2.63 2.39 16.43
N SER A 173 -1.34 2.66 16.60
CA SER A 173 -0.60 2.35 17.83
C SER A 173 0.50 3.38 18.12
N PRO A 174 1.09 3.41 19.33
CA PRO A 174 2.15 4.36 19.67
C PRO A 174 3.43 4.27 18.81
N VAL A 175 3.67 3.11 18.18
CA VAL A 175 4.91 2.83 17.41
C VAL A 175 4.66 2.64 15.93
N TYR A 176 3.40 2.56 15.50
CA TYR A 176 3.02 2.40 14.11
C TYR A 176 1.63 2.99 13.86
N ASP A 177 1.60 3.97 12.97
CA ASP A 177 0.39 4.52 12.37
C ASP A 177 0.37 4.13 10.89
N HIS A 178 -0.72 3.56 10.41
CA HIS A 178 -0.97 3.33 8.99
C HIS A 178 -2.43 3.60 8.70
N LEU A 179 -2.68 4.64 7.91
CA LEU A 179 -4.00 5.13 7.58
C LEU A 179 -4.19 5.30 6.10
N SER A 180 -5.47 5.29 5.74
CA SER A 180 -5.98 5.49 4.40
C SER A 180 -7.16 6.44 4.49
N LEU A 181 -7.14 7.56 3.78
CA LEU A 181 -8.25 8.50 3.69
C LEU A 181 -9.02 8.26 2.40
N LEU A 182 -10.36 8.19 2.50
CA LEU A 182 -11.21 8.27 1.33
C LEU A 182 -11.07 9.68 0.73
N ALA A 183 -10.93 9.77 -0.58
CA ALA A 183 -10.75 11.04 -1.26
C ALA A 183 -11.41 11.03 -2.63
N THR A 184 -11.63 12.22 -3.18
CA THR A 184 -11.99 12.42 -4.59
C THR A 184 -10.88 13.15 -5.31
N TYR A 185 -10.72 12.91 -6.60
CA TYR A 185 -9.72 13.56 -7.42
C TYR A 185 -10.23 13.98 -8.78
N THR A 186 -9.53 14.95 -9.35
CA THR A 186 -9.53 15.30 -10.78
C THR A 186 -8.08 15.39 -11.22
N GLY A 187 -7.79 15.15 -12.49
CA GLY A 187 -6.43 15.27 -12.99
C GLY A 187 -6.25 14.81 -14.42
N THR A 188 -4.99 14.62 -14.79
CA THR A 188 -4.60 14.14 -16.11
C THR A 188 -3.50 13.11 -16.05
N ILE A 189 -3.52 12.21 -17.03
CA ILE A 189 -2.39 11.35 -17.40
C ILE A 189 -1.97 11.76 -18.81
N THR A 190 -0.67 12.03 -19.00
CA THR A 190 -0.10 12.34 -20.31
C THR A 190 0.94 11.28 -20.67
N ASP A 191 0.76 10.62 -21.80
CA ASP A 191 1.68 9.64 -22.37
C ASP A 191 1.91 9.90 -23.87
N ASP A 192 2.44 8.92 -24.59
CA ASP A 192 2.70 8.98 -26.03
C ASP A 192 1.44 9.10 -26.90
N ARG A 193 0.26 8.78 -26.35
CA ARG A 193 -1.05 8.89 -27.02
C ARG A 193 -1.72 10.24 -26.77
N GLY A 194 -1.15 11.07 -25.89
CA GLY A 194 -1.65 12.39 -25.55
C GLY A 194 -2.09 12.49 -24.08
N THR A 195 -2.99 13.43 -23.80
CA THR A 195 -3.49 13.70 -22.46
C THR A 195 -4.89 13.14 -22.27
N THR A 196 -5.09 12.35 -21.21
CA THR A 196 -6.37 11.81 -20.78
C THR A 196 -6.80 12.49 -19.47
N ASP A 197 -7.98 13.09 -19.47
CA ASP A 197 -8.60 13.61 -18.25
C ASP A 197 -9.16 12.45 -17.40
N ILE A 198 -8.92 12.50 -16.10
CA ILE A 198 -9.34 11.48 -15.14
C ILE A 198 -9.98 12.13 -13.92
N ALA A 199 -10.98 11.47 -13.35
CA ALA A 199 -11.66 11.90 -12.14
C ALA A 199 -12.35 10.72 -11.46
N GLY A 200 -12.54 10.79 -10.14
CA GLY A 200 -13.26 9.77 -9.40
C GLY A 200 -12.92 9.73 -7.91
N MET A 201 -13.16 8.57 -7.30
CA MET A 201 -12.68 8.28 -5.95
C MET A 201 -11.24 7.78 -6.00
N CYS A 202 -10.48 8.14 -4.98
CA CYS A 202 -9.13 7.65 -4.75
C CYS A 202 -8.89 7.49 -3.26
N THR A 203 -7.66 7.14 -2.94
CA THR A 203 -7.21 6.97 -1.58
C THR A 203 -5.91 7.73 -1.37
N VAL A 204 -5.82 8.47 -0.28
CA VAL A 204 -4.57 9.09 0.21
C VAL A 204 -4.11 8.31 1.43
N GLU A 205 -2.93 7.71 1.38
CA GLU A 205 -2.40 6.90 2.47
C GLU A 205 -1.19 7.56 3.10
N TYR A 206 -1.09 7.36 4.41
CA TYR A 206 0.06 7.76 5.19
C TYR A 206 0.41 6.65 6.16
N ALA A 207 1.70 6.40 6.32
CA ALA A 207 2.15 5.57 7.43
C ALA A 207 3.46 6.11 8.00
N ARG A 208 3.70 5.81 9.28
CA ARG A 208 4.98 6.01 9.96
C ARG A 208 5.19 4.91 10.97
N SER A 209 6.40 4.38 11.05
CA SER A 209 6.69 3.31 12.00
C SER A 209 8.06 3.48 12.65
N MET A 210 8.13 3.13 13.93
CA MET A 210 9.40 2.96 14.63
C MET A 210 9.95 1.59 14.31
N THR A 211 11.09 1.53 13.63
CA THR A 211 11.73 0.26 13.28
C THR A 211 13.19 0.29 13.68
N PRO A 212 13.82 -0.88 13.93
CA PRO A 212 15.22 -0.91 14.36
C PRO A 212 16.16 -0.29 13.31
N GLN A 213 15.70 -0.10 12.06
CA GLN A 213 16.48 0.53 11.00
C GLN A 213 16.86 1.97 11.34
N ALA A 214 16.05 2.68 12.15
CA ALA A 214 16.37 4.02 12.64
C ALA A 214 17.70 4.08 13.41
N LEU A 215 18.13 2.96 14.01
CA LEU A 215 19.32 2.84 14.85
C LEU A 215 20.57 2.45 14.05
N SER A 216 20.44 2.07 12.77
CA SER A 216 21.54 1.58 11.94
C SER A 216 21.63 2.34 10.63
N ARG A 217 22.84 2.80 10.28
CA ARG A 217 23.13 3.38 8.97
C ARG A 217 23.22 2.35 7.85
N HIS A 218 23.38 1.08 8.22
CA HIS A 218 23.43 -0.04 7.29
C HIS A 218 22.08 -0.76 7.26
N PRO A 219 21.69 -1.36 6.12
CA PRO A 219 20.51 -2.22 6.08
C PRO A 219 20.60 -3.30 7.16
N ILE A 220 19.52 -3.47 7.89
CA ILE A 220 19.43 -4.55 8.88
C ILE A 220 19.53 -5.88 8.16
N PRO A 221 20.35 -6.84 8.64
CA PRO A 221 20.47 -8.13 7.99
C PRO A 221 19.12 -8.88 8.06
N PRO A 222 18.75 -9.70 7.04
CA PRO A 222 17.43 -10.34 6.97
C PRO A 222 17.01 -11.12 8.23
N GLN A 223 17.97 -11.67 8.96
CA GLN A 223 17.78 -12.40 10.21
C GLN A 223 17.14 -11.55 11.33
N LEU A 224 17.26 -10.22 11.25
CA LEU A 224 16.80 -9.26 12.25
C LEU A 224 15.61 -8.42 11.77
N LYS A 225 15.15 -8.61 10.53
CA LYS A 225 13.98 -7.90 9.99
C LYS A 225 12.68 -8.46 10.57
N ILE A 226 11.65 -7.61 10.60
CA ILE A 226 10.30 -8.04 10.97
C ILE A 226 9.83 -9.10 9.95
N PRO A 227 9.42 -10.31 10.40
CA PRO A 227 9.20 -11.48 9.55
C PRO A 227 7.84 -11.47 8.84
N VAL A 228 7.47 -10.37 8.18
CA VAL A 228 6.30 -10.38 7.29
C VAL A 228 6.69 -11.09 6.00
N HIS A 229 6.00 -12.18 5.68
CA HIS A 229 6.28 -13.03 4.51
C HIS A 229 5.18 -12.89 3.46
N PHE A 230 3.96 -12.58 3.89
CA PHE A 230 2.82 -12.42 3.01
C PHE A 230 2.16 -11.06 3.23
N PHE A 231 1.88 -10.39 2.13
CA PHE A 231 1.11 -9.16 2.12
C PHE A 231 0.24 -9.10 0.88
N THR A 232 -1.05 -8.87 1.07
CA THR A 232 -1.90 -8.36 0.01
C THR A 232 -2.75 -7.21 0.52
N TYR A 233 -2.85 -6.19 -0.32
CA TYR A 233 -3.75 -5.06 -0.15
C TYR A 233 -4.52 -4.84 -1.43
N GLN A 234 -5.82 -4.61 -1.33
CA GLN A 234 -6.69 -4.44 -2.49
C GLN A 234 -7.66 -3.29 -2.27
N ILE A 235 -7.88 -2.54 -3.34
CA ILE A 235 -8.80 -1.40 -3.37
C ILE A 235 -9.75 -1.63 -4.53
N LEU A 236 -11.06 -1.56 -4.26
CA LEU A 236 -12.07 -1.59 -5.31
C LEU A 236 -13.24 -0.66 -4.95
N HIS A 237 -14.01 -0.31 -5.96
CA HIS A 237 -15.25 0.43 -5.79
C HIS A 237 -16.45 -0.53 -5.90
N LEU A 238 -17.33 -0.50 -4.90
CA LEU A 238 -18.59 -1.26 -4.92
C LEU A 238 -19.66 -0.53 -5.73
N ASP A 239 -19.59 0.80 -5.75
CA ASP A 239 -20.34 1.70 -6.61
C ASP A 239 -19.59 3.05 -6.74
N LYS A 240 -20.24 4.07 -7.30
CA LYS A 240 -19.64 5.40 -7.53
C LYS A 240 -19.30 6.19 -6.24
N ARG A 241 -19.75 5.73 -5.07
CA ARG A 241 -19.62 6.42 -3.78
C ARG A 241 -19.02 5.56 -2.68
N THR A 242 -18.96 4.24 -2.87
CA THR A 242 -18.55 3.26 -1.86
C THR A 242 -17.28 2.56 -2.28
N GLN A 243 -16.27 2.61 -1.42
CA GLN A 243 -14.98 1.97 -1.59
C GLN A 243 -14.82 0.82 -0.58
N LEU A 244 -14.20 -0.25 -1.05
CA LEU A 244 -13.79 -1.40 -0.24
C LEU A 244 -12.27 -1.52 -0.24
N LEU A 245 -11.70 -1.61 0.95
CA LEU A 245 -10.30 -1.92 1.18
C LEU A 245 -10.18 -3.30 1.82
N LEU A 246 -9.28 -4.15 1.32
CA LEU A 246 -9.09 -5.50 1.82
C LEU A 246 -7.60 -5.74 2.07
N THR A 247 -7.28 -6.27 3.24
CA THR A 247 -5.89 -6.48 3.64
C THR A 247 -5.73 -7.87 4.22
N ASP A 248 -4.62 -8.54 3.91
CA ASP A 248 -4.15 -9.74 4.62
C ASP A 248 -2.63 -9.67 4.75
N VAL A 249 -2.15 -9.60 5.99
CA VAL A 249 -0.73 -9.53 6.35
C VAL A 249 -0.41 -10.72 7.23
N ARG A 250 0.62 -11.49 6.86
CA ARG A 250 1.01 -12.69 7.62
C ARG A 250 2.50 -12.71 7.89
N ALA A 251 2.83 -13.18 9.08
CA ALA A 251 4.17 -13.38 9.55
C ALA A 251 4.27 -14.75 10.22
N ASP A 252 5.17 -15.61 9.73
CA ASP A 252 5.46 -16.91 10.33
C ASP A 252 4.25 -17.81 10.59
N GLY A 253 3.34 -17.86 9.62
CA GLY A 253 2.11 -18.66 9.69
C GLY A 253 1.03 -18.06 10.60
N VAL A 254 1.20 -16.82 11.07
CA VAL A 254 0.21 -16.09 11.85
C VAL A 254 -0.31 -14.92 11.03
N THR A 255 -1.64 -14.74 10.99
CA THR A 255 -2.27 -13.55 10.43
C THR A 255 -2.11 -12.39 11.41
N LEU A 256 -1.39 -11.34 10.99
CA LEU A 256 -1.20 -10.11 11.75
C LEU A 256 -2.35 -9.13 11.57
N CYS A 257 -2.90 -9.09 10.36
CA CYS A 257 -4.03 -8.25 10.01
C CYS A 257 -4.80 -8.94 8.89
N LYS A 258 -6.12 -9.09 9.05
CA LYS A 258 -7.02 -9.46 7.96
C LYS A 258 -8.34 -8.76 8.15
N LEU A 259 -8.59 -7.73 7.35
CA LEU A 259 -9.69 -6.80 7.55
C LEU A 259 -10.30 -6.39 6.22
N ALA A 260 -11.57 -5.99 6.29
CA ALA A 260 -12.28 -5.31 5.21
C ALA A 260 -12.78 -3.96 5.74
N HIS A 261 -12.43 -2.87 5.06
CA HIS A 261 -12.98 -1.54 5.35
C HIS A 261 -13.99 -1.19 4.26
N VAL A 262 -15.25 -0.95 4.64
CA VAL A 262 -16.28 -0.43 3.74
C VAL A 262 -16.52 1.02 4.11
N ARG A 263 -16.28 1.93 3.17
CA ARG A 263 -16.43 3.37 3.42
C ARG A 263 -17.08 4.07 2.25
N ASN A 264 -17.82 5.14 2.52
CA ASN A 264 -18.47 5.90 1.46
C ASN A 264 -18.34 7.42 1.63
N LEU A 265 -18.62 8.14 0.55
CA LEU A 265 -18.59 9.61 0.52
C LEU A 265 -19.70 10.27 1.35
N ASP A 266 -20.66 9.49 1.85
CA ASP A 266 -21.77 9.95 2.68
C ASP A 266 -21.47 9.86 4.19
N GLY A 267 -20.34 9.26 4.57
CA GLY A 267 -19.86 9.20 5.95
C GLY A 267 -19.93 7.83 6.63
N GLU A 268 -20.40 6.79 5.94
CA GLU A 268 -20.29 5.40 6.45
C GLU A 268 -18.82 4.98 6.44
N ALA A 269 -18.36 4.38 7.54
CA ALA A 269 -17.06 3.75 7.67
C ALA A 269 -17.19 2.55 8.60
N LEU A 270 -17.14 1.36 8.03
CA LEU A 270 -17.30 0.08 8.72
C LEU A 270 -16.03 -0.76 8.58
N VAL A 271 -15.71 -1.50 9.64
CA VAL A 271 -14.60 -2.45 9.64
C VAL A 271 -15.13 -3.84 9.96
N HIS A 272 -14.87 -4.79 9.08
CA HIS A 272 -15.23 -6.18 9.26
C HIS A 272 -14.00 -7.04 9.51
N GLN A 273 -14.12 -7.95 10.47
CA GLN A 273 -13.04 -8.83 10.93
C GLN A 273 -13.25 -10.29 10.52
N ASP A 274 -14.49 -10.74 10.29
CA ASP A 274 -14.75 -12.03 9.65
C ASP A 274 -14.54 -11.90 8.14
N VAL A 275 -13.28 -12.09 7.76
CA VAL A 275 -12.81 -11.97 6.38
C VAL A 275 -12.06 -13.24 5.99
N ALA A 276 -12.45 -13.82 4.87
CA ALA A 276 -11.76 -14.94 4.24
C ALA A 276 -11.15 -14.50 2.91
N PHE A 277 -9.88 -14.85 2.72
CA PHE A 277 -9.14 -14.66 1.49
C PHE A 277 -8.58 -16.00 1.00
N GLU A 278 -8.79 -16.29 -0.29
CA GLU A 278 -8.36 -17.52 -0.92
C GLU A 278 -7.77 -17.22 -2.31
N VAL A 279 -6.59 -17.77 -2.59
CA VAL A 279 -6.07 -17.84 -3.96
C VAL A 279 -6.63 -19.12 -4.60
N LEU A 280 -7.56 -18.95 -5.54
CA LEU A 280 -8.22 -20.06 -6.23
C LEU A 280 -7.29 -20.73 -7.26
N SER A 281 -6.43 -19.93 -7.90
CA SER A 281 -5.38 -20.43 -8.79
C SER A 281 -4.20 -19.45 -8.85
N TYR A 282 -3.00 -20.02 -8.96
CA TYR A 282 -1.79 -19.26 -9.26
C TYR A 282 -1.50 -19.29 -10.75
N ARG A 283 -0.77 -18.28 -11.24
CA ARG A 283 -0.24 -18.28 -12.61
C ARG A 283 0.66 -19.49 -12.82
N LYS A 284 0.64 -20.05 -14.03
CA LYS A 284 1.45 -21.22 -14.41
C LYS A 284 2.95 -21.01 -14.22
N GLN A 285 3.43 -19.80 -14.49
CA GLN A 285 4.82 -19.39 -14.30
C GLN A 285 4.91 -18.44 -13.12
N HIS A 286 5.96 -18.60 -12.32
CA HIS A 286 6.30 -17.64 -11.29
C HIS A 286 6.71 -16.32 -11.95
N VAL A 287 6.38 -15.21 -11.30
CA VAL A 287 6.97 -13.93 -11.67
C VAL A 287 8.38 -13.87 -11.13
N THR A 288 9.25 -13.21 -11.90
CA THR A 288 10.67 -13.03 -11.54
C THR A 288 10.96 -11.54 -11.52
N ASP A 289 11.63 -11.08 -10.47
CA ASP A 289 11.99 -9.68 -10.33
C ASP A 289 13.33 -9.38 -11.04
N PRO A 290 13.75 -8.10 -11.13
CA PRO A 290 15.03 -7.74 -11.74
C PRO A 290 16.28 -8.32 -11.07
N ARG A 291 16.15 -8.87 -9.84
CA ARG A 291 17.21 -9.53 -9.08
C ARG A 291 17.21 -11.06 -9.26
N GLY A 292 16.28 -11.60 -10.06
CA GLY A 292 16.13 -13.04 -10.27
C GLY A 292 15.41 -13.78 -9.13
N ARG A 293 14.79 -13.06 -8.18
CA ARG A 293 13.94 -13.67 -7.15
C ARG A 293 12.61 -14.06 -7.77
N SER A 294 12.11 -15.23 -7.41
CA SER A 294 10.90 -15.81 -7.98
C SER A 294 9.77 -15.80 -6.95
N MET A 295 8.56 -15.47 -7.38
CA MET A 295 7.37 -15.37 -6.53
C MET A 295 6.15 -15.94 -7.24
N ARG A 296 5.26 -16.61 -6.49
CA ARG A 296 3.96 -17.01 -7.03
C ARG A 296 3.05 -15.80 -7.08
N ALA A 297 2.32 -15.64 -8.18
CA ALA A 297 1.32 -14.59 -8.33
C ALA A 297 -0.07 -15.20 -8.55
N PRO A 298 -1.12 -14.62 -7.96
CA PRO A 298 -2.47 -15.09 -8.15
C PRO A 298 -2.91 -14.86 -9.61
N GLU A 299 -3.61 -15.83 -10.16
CA GLU A 299 -4.39 -15.66 -11.39
C GLU A 299 -5.85 -15.42 -11.02
N ARG A 300 -6.37 -16.19 -10.06
CA ARG A 300 -7.73 -16.02 -9.53
C ARG A 300 -7.72 -16.02 -8.01
N MET A 301 -8.53 -15.15 -7.44
CA MET A 301 -8.64 -14.99 -6.00
C MET A 301 -10.09 -14.74 -5.59
N LYS A 302 -10.39 -14.95 -4.33
CA LYS A 302 -11.72 -14.80 -3.76
C LYS A 302 -11.63 -14.12 -2.40
N TRP A 303 -12.52 -13.16 -2.20
CA TRP A 303 -12.78 -12.58 -0.89
C TRP A 303 -14.19 -12.90 -0.45
N THR A 304 -14.36 -13.07 0.85
CA THR A 304 -15.65 -13.20 1.52
C THR A 304 -15.59 -12.43 2.83
N VAL A 305 -16.56 -11.55 3.05
CA VAL A 305 -16.70 -10.75 4.27
C VAL A 305 -18.04 -11.06 4.89
N ARG A 306 -18.05 -11.31 6.19
CA ARG A 306 -19.26 -11.55 6.97
C ARG A 306 -19.44 -10.50 8.06
N ASP A 307 -20.69 -10.32 8.44
CA ASP A 307 -21.12 -9.55 9.59
C ASP A 307 -22.17 -10.38 10.33
N GLU A 308 -21.96 -10.68 11.60
CA GLU A 308 -22.83 -11.57 12.40
C GLU A 308 -23.24 -12.87 11.67
N ASP A 309 -22.25 -13.61 11.13
CA ASP A 309 -22.39 -14.82 10.30
C ASP A 309 -23.08 -14.63 8.92
N GLN A 310 -23.59 -13.44 8.62
CA GLN A 310 -24.18 -13.13 7.32
C GLN A 310 -23.09 -12.73 6.31
N GLU A 311 -23.04 -13.40 5.16
CA GLU A 311 -22.20 -12.98 4.03
C GLU A 311 -22.71 -11.64 3.47
N ILE A 312 -21.92 -10.58 3.65
CA ILE A 312 -22.25 -9.22 3.17
C ILE A 312 -21.52 -8.87 1.88
N ILE A 313 -20.33 -9.42 1.66
CA ILE A 313 -19.54 -9.23 0.44
C ILE A 313 -18.92 -10.56 0.04
N ARG A 314 -19.01 -10.90 -1.24
CA ARG A 314 -18.27 -12.00 -1.84
C ARG A 314 -17.99 -11.69 -3.28
N PHE A 315 -16.73 -11.80 -3.70
CA PHE A 315 -16.38 -11.69 -5.12
C PHE A 315 -15.25 -12.64 -5.48
N VAL A 316 -15.20 -12.96 -6.77
CA VAL A 316 -14.06 -13.62 -7.42
C VAL A 316 -13.41 -12.59 -8.32
N ALA A 317 -12.09 -12.53 -8.24
CA ALA A 317 -11.26 -11.65 -9.03
C ALA A 317 -10.31 -12.45 -9.93
N SER A 318 -10.05 -11.91 -11.11
CA SER A 318 -9.12 -12.44 -12.11
C SER A 318 -8.04 -11.38 -12.38
N VAL A 319 -6.79 -11.69 -12.02
CA VAL A 319 -5.65 -10.78 -12.19
C VAL A 319 -5.15 -10.84 -13.63
N ASP A 320 -5.70 -9.95 -14.44
CA ASP A 320 -5.59 -9.94 -15.89
C ASP A 320 -4.72 -8.79 -16.44
N SER A 321 -4.10 -7.98 -15.56
CA SER A 321 -3.11 -6.97 -15.96
C SER A 321 -1.66 -7.49 -15.89
N PRO A 322 -0.71 -6.75 -16.48
CA PRO A 322 0.71 -6.89 -16.15
C PRO A 322 0.95 -6.66 -14.65
N LEU A 323 1.90 -7.42 -14.09
CA LEU A 323 2.39 -7.26 -12.72
C LEU A 323 3.61 -6.34 -12.72
N ARG A 324 3.56 -5.25 -11.96
CA ARG A 324 4.63 -4.23 -11.89
C ARG A 324 5.42 -4.39 -10.60
N TYR A 325 6.69 -4.71 -10.71
CA TYR A 325 7.57 -4.91 -9.56
C TYR A 325 7.92 -3.58 -8.87
N GLY A 326 8.02 -3.58 -7.54
CA GLY A 326 8.54 -2.43 -6.78
C GLY A 326 7.79 -2.15 -5.48
N HIS A 327 6.72 -2.90 -5.21
CA HIS A 327 6.05 -2.88 -3.92
C HIS A 327 6.84 -3.77 -2.96
N GLY A 328 7.93 -3.22 -2.43
CA GLY A 328 8.94 -4.02 -1.75
C GLY A 328 9.49 -5.11 -2.65
N GLN A 329 9.52 -6.35 -2.16
CA GLN A 329 9.93 -7.51 -2.95
C GLN A 329 8.83 -8.04 -3.90
N GLY A 330 7.64 -7.43 -3.92
CA GLY A 330 6.51 -7.91 -4.71
C GLY A 330 6.05 -6.94 -5.80
N TYR A 331 4.77 -7.06 -6.11
CA TYR A 331 4.18 -6.53 -7.33
C TYR A 331 2.87 -5.80 -7.05
N VAL A 332 2.54 -4.90 -7.97
CA VAL A 332 1.21 -4.30 -8.07
C VAL A 332 0.57 -4.66 -9.41
N ALA A 333 -0.76 -4.70 -9.45
CA ALA A 333 -1.54 -5.02 -10.64
C ALA A 333 -2.97 -4.48 -10.51
N SER A 334 -3.75 -4.65 -11.57
CA SER A 334 -5.21 -4.62 -11.51
C SER A 334 -5.81 -6.00 -11.80
N TYR A 335 -7.07 -6.13 -11.42
CA TYR A 335 -7.89 -7.30 -11.69
C TYR A 335 -9.30 -6.88 -12.06
N GLN A 336 -10.02 -7.76 -12.75
CA GLN A 336 -11.48 -7.66 -12.85
C GLN A 336 -12.12 -8.49 -11.75
N PHE A 337 -13.25 -8.04 -11.22
CA PHE A 337 -14.02 -8.82 -10.25
C PHE A 337 -15.50 -8.88 -10.58
N THR A 338 -16.15 -9.94 -10.12
CA THR A 338 -17.61 -10.13 -10.13
C THR A 338 -18.05 -10.78 -8.84
N GLY A 339 -19.16 -10.35 -8.27
CA GLY A 339 -19.62 -10.84 -6.97
C GLY A 339 -20.92 -10.23 -6.50
N LYS A 340 -21.13 -10.28 -5.18
CA LYS A 340 -22.27 -9.70 -4.49
C LYS A 340 -21.84 -8.79 -3.34
N TRP A 341 -22.58 -7.71 -3.16
CA TRP A 341 -22.55 -6.84 -1.98
C TRP A 341 -23.97 -6.60 -1.49
N ARG A 342 -24.28 -6.96 -0.23
CA ARG A 342 -25.63 -6.90 0.36
C ARG A 342 -26.70 -7.49 -0.60
N ASN A 343 -26.41 -8.67 -1.15
CA ASN A 343 -27.21 -9.40 -2.14
C ASN A 343 -27.39 -8.76 -3.52
N LYS A 344 -26.77 -7.60 -3.79
CA LYS A 344 -26.76 -6.96 -5.12
C LYS A 344 -25.53 -7.39 -5.89
N ASP A 345 -25.69 -7.65 -7.18
CA ASP A 345 -24.57 -7.97 -8.05
C ASP A 345 -23.65 -6.76 -8.19
N VAL A 346 -22.34 -7.00 -8.09
CA VAL A 346 -21.29 -5.99 -8.26
C VAL A 346 -20.19 -6.54 -9.15
N SER A 347 -19.61 -5.66 -9.96
CA SER A 347 -18.48 -5.99 -10.81
C SER A 347 -17.69 -4.73 -11.12
N GLY A 348 -16.40 -4.88 -11.40
CA GLY A 348 -15.56 -3.74 -11.77
C GLY A 348 -14.09 -4.10 -11.81
N ILE A 349 -13.26 -3.06 -11.69
CA ILE A 349 -11.80 -3.18 -11.66
C ILE A 349 -11.30 -2.86 -10.25
N GLY A 350 -10.43 -3.72 -9.74
CA GLY A 350 -9.71 -3.48 -8.49
C GLY A 350 -8.22 -3.33 -8.70
N TYR A 351 -7.58 -2.66 -7.75
CA TYR A 351 -6.13 -2.56 -7.59
C TYR A 351 -5.64 -3.63 -6.61
N LEU A 352 -4.46 -4.18 -6.88
CA LEU A 352 -3.83 -5.25 -6.10
C LEU A 352 -2.39 -4.89 -5.78
N GLU A 353 -2.02 -5.09 -4.53
CA GLU A 353 -0.65 -5.23 -4.06
C GLU A 353 -0.44 -6.67 -3.58
N TRP A 354 0.70 -7.26 -3.95
CA TRP A 354 0.97 -8.67 -3.73
C TRP A 354 2.42 -8.95 -3.42
N ILE A 355 2.66 -9.59 -2.27
CA ILE A 355 3.93 -10.19 -1.87
C ILE A 355 3.65 -11.58 -1.28
N ASP A 356 4.28 -12.61 -1.84
CA ASP A 356 4.24 -13.99 -1.35
C ASP A 356 5.67 -14.54 -1.22
N LEU A 357 6.20 -14.50 0.01
CA LEU A 357 7.49 -15.09 0.39
C LEU A 357 7.31 -16.36 1.25
N GLU A 358 6.09 -16.91 1.31
CA GLU A 358 5.76 -18.10 2.12
C GLU A 358 6.22 -19.42 1.49
#